data_AF-A0A2S7D534-F1
#
_entry.id   AF-A0A2S7D534-F1
#
_cell.length_a   1.000
_cell.length_b   1.000
_cell.length_c   1.000
_cell.angle_alpha   90.00
_cell.angle_beta   90.00
_cell.angle_gamma   90.00
#
_symmetry.space_group_name_H-M   'P 1'
#
loop_
_entity.id
_entity.type
_entity.pdbx_description
1 polymer ?
#
loop_
_entity_poly.entity_id
_entity_poly.type
_entity_poly.pdbx_seq_one_letter_code
_entity_poly.pdbx_strand_id
1 'polypeptide(L)' 'MSCAEIALLLGFEDTSAFVRAFRVWTGKTPQAVRRDPPQQ' A
#
# COMPACT_ATOMS: atom_id res chain seq x y z
N MET A 1 8.70 -3.41 -6.27
CA MET A 1 8.13 -4.03 -5.06
C MET A 1 6.62 -4.15 -5.20
N SER A 2 6.07 -5.36 -5.12
CA SER A 2 4.63 -5.63 -5.14
C SER A 2 3.96 -5.27 -3.81
N CYS A 3 2.63 -5.17 -3.78
CA CYS A 3 1.90 -4.97 -2.52
C CYS A 3 1.92 -6.23 -1.64
N ALA A 4 1.97 -7.42 -2.25
CA ALA A 4 2.03 -8.69 -1.53
C ALA A 4 3.33 -8.86 -0.77
N GLU A 5 4.48 -8.52 -1.38
CA GLU A 5 5.78 -8.55 -0.71
C GLU A 5 5.82 -7.58 0.48
N ILE A 6 5.27 -6.38 0.32
CA ILE A 6 5.19 -5.40 1.42
C ILE A 6 4.28 -5.91 2.55
N ALA A 7 3.13 -6.49 2.21
CA ALA A 7 2.22 -7.07 3.20
C ALA A 7 2.89 -8.17 4.02
N LEU A 8 3.61 -9.08 3.35
CA LEU A 8 4.36 -10.15 3.99
C LEU A 8 5.44 -9.61 4.95
N LEU A 9 6.26 -8.65 4.48
CA LEU A 9 7.35 -8.08 5.28
C LEU A 9 6.85 -7.31 6.51
N LEU A 10 5.64 -6.76 6.45
CA LEU A 10 5.01 -6.05 7.56
C LEU A 10 4.15 -6.95 8.47
N GLY A 11 4.02 -8.24 8.15
CA GLY A 11 3.26 -9.20 8.96
C GLY A 11 1.73 -9.09 8.82
N PHE A 12 1.23 -8.59 7.69
CA PHE A 12 -0.21 -8.65 7.40
C PHE A 12 -0.65 -10.06 7.01
N GLU A 13 -1.87 -10.43 7.40
CA GLU A 13 -2.53 -11.68 7.01
C GLU A 13 -2.57 -11.86 5.48
N ASP A 14 -2.93 -10.80 4.76
CA ASP A 14 -3.04 -10.82 3.31
C ASP A 14 -2.83 -9.42 2.69
N THR A 15 -2.72 -9.38 1.36
CA THR A 15 -2.50 -8.13 0.62
C THR A 15 -3.65 -7.12 0.81
N SER A 16 -4.89 -7.59 0.95
CA SER A 16 -6.07 -6.74 1.12
C SER A 16 -6.09 -6.07 2.49
N ALA A 17 -5.64 -6.74 3.55
CA ALA A 17 -5.45 -6.13 4.87
C ALA A 17 -4.47 -4.95 4.80
N PHE A 18 -3.32 -5.13 4.15
CA PHE A 18 -2.36 -4.05 3.91
C PHE A 18 -2.96 -2.90 3.10
N VAL A 19 -3.63 -3.17 1.98
CA VAL A 19 -4.22 -2.12 1.12
C VAL A 19 -5.28 -1.32 1.86
N ARG A 20 -6.12 -1.97 2.68
CA ARG A 20 -7.12 -1.28 3.51
C ARG A 20 -6.45 -0.37 4.55
N ALA A 21 -5.49 -0.89 5.31
CA ALA A 21 -4.76 -0.13 6.32
C ALA A 21 -4.06 1.09 5.69
N PHE A 22 -3.34 0.87 4.59
CA PHE A 22 -2.66 1.94 3.85
C PHE A 22 -3.63 3.04 3.41
N ARG A 23 -4.82 2.68 2.90
CA ARG A 23 -5.84 3.65 2.49
C ARG A 23 -6.43 4.41 3.67
N VAL A 24 -6.61 3.76 4.82
CA VAL A 24 -7.07 4.42 6.05
C VAL A 24 -6.04 5.45 6.53
N TRP A 25 -4.75 5.11 6.47
CA TRP A 25 -3.68 5.99 6.94
C TRP A 25 -3.35 7.15 5.98
N THR A 26 -3.39 6.90 4.67
CA THR A 26 -2.88 7.86 3.67
C THR A 26 -3.99 8.49 2.82
N GLY A 27 -5.22 7.98 2.89
CA GLY A 27 -6.32 8.37 2.01
C GLY A 27 -6.22 7.83 0.57
N LYS A 28 -5.08 7.25 0.16
CA LYS A 28 -4.84 6.74 -1.21
C LYS A 28 -4.56 5.24 -1.19
N THR A 29 -4.70 4.55 -2.32
CA THR A 29 -4.20 3.17 -2.44
C THR A 29 -2.70 3.17 -2.75
N PRO A 30 -1.95 2.10 -2.43
CA PRO A 30 -0.53 2.01 -2.78
C PRO A 30 -0.27 2.19 -4.28
N GLN A 31 -1.17 1.69 -5.13
CA GLN A 31 -1.07 1.83 -6.58
C GLN A 31 -1.28 3.27 -7.05
N ALA A 32 -2.18 4.03 -6.41
CA ALA A 32 -2.37 5.44 -6.72
C ALA A 32 -1.11 6.26 -6.39
N VAL A 33 -0.52 6.04 -5.21
CA VAL A 33 0.75 6.69 -4.81
C VAL A 33 1.90 6.36 -5.76
N ARG A 34 1.97 5.12 -6.28
CA ARG A 34 3.01 4.73 -7.26
C ARG A 34 2.80 5.34 -8.65
N ARG A 35 1.56 5.62 -9.04
CA ARG A 35 1.23 6.23 -10.34
C ARG A 35 1.34 7.75 -10.33
N ASP A 36 1.20 8.34 -9.16
CA ASP A 36 1.17 9.78 -8.91
C ASP A 36 2.37 10.15 -8.03
N PRO A 37 3.61 10.08 -8.57
CA PRO A 37 4.78 10.52 -7.83
C PRO A 37 4.56 11.98 -7.43
N PRO A 38 4.86 12.38 -6.18
CA PRO A 38 4.74 13.77 -5.77
C PRO A 38 5.49 14.63 -6.79
N GLN A 39 4.78 15.59 -7.40
CA GLN A 39 5.45 16.61 -8.21
C GLN A 39 6.41 17.33 -7.27
N GLN A 40 7.71 17.13 -7.50
CA GLN A 40 8.79 17.80 -6.79
C GLN A 40 8.83 19.28 -7.15
#